data_AF-A0A433ULD1-F1
#
_entry.id   AF-A0A433ULD1-F1
#
_cell.length_a   1.000
_cell.length_b   1.000
_cell.length_c   1.000
_cell.angle_alpha   90.00
_cell.angle_beta   90.00
_cell.angle_gamma   90.00
#
_symmetry.space_group_name_H-M   'P 1'
#
loop_
_entity.id
_entity.type
_entity.pdbx_description
1 polymer ?
#
loop_
_entity_poly.entity_id
_entity_poly.type
_entity_poly.pdbx_seq_one_letter_code
_entity_poly.pdbx_strand_id
1 'polypeptide(L)'
;MGDIPGVEGSVEIRLYELEEEFWRLKQNTNVGANPEHESRLTALENKFETVTNQLAKFEGALLVMQSSINASKSRKSSYSQPYNTQPIKIDPLDEKKLAFRLSTTVSTLTEKRNTLSAKEFEAWTRDKDNVKRGWRYDEKEGLYHEVNAT
;
A
#
# COMPACT_ATOMS: atom_id res chain seq x y z
N MET A 1 70.23 44.29 28.71
CA MET A 1 69.17 43.30 28.96
C MET A 1 69.84 41.96 28.83
N GLY A 2 70.13 41.29 29.94
CA GLY A 2 70.87 40.03 29.95
C GLY A 2 69.91 38.86 29.91
N ASP A 3 70.15 37.92 29.02
CA ASP A 3 69.45 36.64 28.97
C ASP A 3 69.54 35.95 30.33
N ILE A 4 68.39 35.55 30.87
CA ILE A 4 68.29 34.89 32.16
C ILE A 4 68.53 33.39 31.90
N PRO A 5 69.68 32.83 32.33
CA PRO A 5 70.03 31.45 32.04
C PRO A 5 68.98 30.52 32.65
N GLY A 6 68.37 29.67 31.81
CA GLY A 6 67.30 28.75 32.18
C GLY A 6 65.91 29.11 31.65
N VAL A 7 65.69 30.34 31.19
CA VAL A 7 64.41 30.73 30.54
C VAL A 7 64.33 30.17 29.13
N GLU A 8 65.43 30.21 28.37
CA GLU A 8 65.56 29.67 27.01
C GLU A 8 65.14 28.20 27.01
N GLY A 9 65.82 27.33 27.78
CA GLY A 9 65.46 25.91 27.85
C GLY A 9 64.01 25.61 28.25
N SER A 10 63.36 26.46 29.06
CA SER A 10 61.94 26.32 29.38
C SER A 10 61.01 26.78 28.24
N VAL A 11 61.45 27.75 27.42
CA VAL A 11 60.78 28.16 26.19
C VAL A 11 60.89 27.09 25.12
N GLU A 12 62.07 26.50 24.89
CA GLU A 12 62.22 25.42 23.90
C GLU A 12 61.39 24.17 24.26
N ILE A 13 61.34 23.80 25.54
CA ILE A 13 60.52 22.66 25.99
C ILE A 13 59.04 22.92 25.71
N ARG A 14 58.54 24.11 26.07
CA ARG A 14 57.14 24.47 25.82
C ARG A 14 56.82 24.59 24.34
N LEU A 15 57.77 25.05 23.52
CA LEU A 15 57.64 25.07 22.06
C LEU A 15 57.53 23.65 21.50
N TYR A 16 58.37 22.73 21.97
CA TYR A 16 58.35 21.34 21.54
C TYR A 16 57.03 20.64 21.91
N GLU A 17 56.52 20.87 23.13
CA GLU A 17 55.20 20.38 23.56
C GLU A 17 54.08 20.95 22.69
N LEU A 18 54.12 22.24 22.37
CA LEU A 18 53.14 22.88 21.47
C LEU A 18 53.20 22.34 20.04
N GLU A 19 54.40 22.03 19.53
CA GLU A 19 54.56 21.42 18.22
C GLU A 19 53.97 20.00 18.17
N GLU A 20 54.15 19.20 19.23
CA GLU A 20 53.55 17.87 19.33
C GLU A 20 52.01 17.95 19.38
N GLU A 21 51.47 18.84 20.21
CA GLU A 21 50.03 19.09 20.32
C GLU A 21 49.45 19.58 18.98
N PHE A 22 50.17 20.45 18.27
CA PHE A 22 49.76 20.91 16.94
C PHE A 22 49.74 19.78 15.92
N TRP A 23 50.72 18.86 15.95
CA TRP A 23 50.73 17.69 15.09
C TRP A 23 49.59 16.72 15.40
N ARG A 24 49.31 16.47 16.69
CA ARG A 24 48.15 15.66 17.12
C ARG A 24 46.84 16.27 16.68
N LEU A 25 46.68 17.58 16.85
CA LEU A 25 45.49 18.30 16.40
C LEU A 25 45.34 18.17 14.89
N LYS A 26 46.38 18.47 14.11
CA LYS A 26 46.37 18.36 12.64
C LYS A 26 45.99 16.95 12.15
N GLN A 27 46.46 15.90 12.82
CA GLN A 27 46.06 14.53 12.50
C GLN A 27 44.59 14.27 12.81
N ASN A 28 44.09 14.78 13.94
CA ASN A 28 42.67 14.68 14.30
C ASN A 28 41.76 15.49 13.36
N THR A 29 42.17 16.68 12.90
CA THR A 29 41.37 17.49 11.96
C THR A 29 41.31 16.87 10.56
N ASN A 30 42.35 16.14 10.14
CA ASN A 30 42.33 15.39 8.87
C ASN A 30 41.32 14.23 8.86
N VAL A 31 40.83 13.78 10.03
CA VAL A 31 39.73 12.81 10.16
C VAL A 31 38.35 13.47 9.90
N GLY A 32 38.29 14.80 9.91
CA GLY A 32 37.06 15.58 9.64
C GLY A 32 36.58 15.52 8.18
N ALA A 33 37.42 15.08 7.25
CA ALA A 33 37.06 14.77 5.87
C ALA A 33 37.09 13.24 5.67
N ASN A 34 36.26 12.50 6.42
CA ASN A 34 36.18 11.06 6.26
C ASN A 34 35.60 10.76 4.86
N PRO A 35 36.36 10.18 3.92
CA PRO A 35 35.90 9.90 2.55
C PRO A 35 34.68 8.97 2.52
N GLU A 36 34.46 8.22 3.61
CA GLU A 36 33.24 7.44 3.81
C GLU A 36 32.00 8.32 3.98
N HIS A 37 32.09 9.46 4.68
CA HIS A 37 30.97 10.38 4.84
C HIS A 37 30.63 11.09 3.52
N GLU A 38 31.64 11.50 2.74
CA GLU A 38 31.41 12.04 1.40
C GLU A 38 30.77 11.01 0.48
N SER A 39 31.29 9.78 0.47
CA SER A 39 30.71 8.68 -0.33
C SER A 39 29.26 8.39 0.06
N ARG A 40 28.94 8.44 1.36
CA ARG A 40 27.57 8.28 1.86
C ARG A 40 26.67 9.45 1.49
N LEU A 41 27.18 10.68 1.51
CA LEU A 41 26.44 11.87 1.08
C LEU A 41 26.12 11.78 -0.41
N THR A 42 27.11 11.48 -1.27
CA THR A 42 26.88 11.28 -2.70
C THR A 42 25.90 10.13 -2.98
N ALA A 43 25.97 9.03 -2.22
CA ALA A 43 25.00 7.94 -2.34
C ALA A 43 23.58 8.39 -1.96
N LEU A 44 23.43 9.25 -0.95
CA LEU A 44 22.14 9.80 -0.56
C LEU A 44 21.60 10.78 -1.60
N GLU A 45 22.44 11.64 -2.17
CA GLU A 45 22.09 12.56 -3.26
C GLU A 45 21.58 11.79 -4.48
N ASN A 46 22.31 10.75 -4.91
CA ASN A 46 21.90 9.90 -6.02
C ASN A 46 20.57 9.17 -5.76
N LYS A 47 20.35 8.69 -4.53
CA LYS A 47 19.07 8.07 -4.14
C LYS A 47 17.93 9.09 -4.15
N PHE A 48 18.19 10.32 -3.70
CA PHE A 48 17.21 11.39 -3.69
C PHE A 48 16.82 11.80 -5.11
N GLU A 49 17.78 11.94 -6.01
CA GLU A 49 17.53 12.22 -7.42
C GLU A 49 16.73 11.09 -8.08
N THR A 50 17.04 9.83 -7.75
CA THR A 50 16.28 8.66 -8.23
C THR A 50 14.83 8.69 -7.78
N VAL A 51 14.57 8.99 -6.50
CA VAL A 51 13.20 9.11 -5.95
C VAL A 51 12.46 10.26 -6.63
N THR A 52 13.11 11.41 -6.79
CA THR A 52 12.53 12.58 -7.46
C THR A 52 12.12 12.27 -8.91
N ASN A 53 13.01 11.60 -9.65
CA ASN A 53 12.72 11.17 -11.03
C ASN A 53 11.58 10.15 -11.12
N GLN A 54 11.48 9.23 -10.15
CA GLN A 54 10.35 8.30 -10.10
C GLN A 54 9.04 9.02 -9.79
N LEU A 55 9.05 9.98 -8.85
CA LEU A 55 7.89 10.78 -8.49
C LEU A 55 7.36 11.56 -9.72
N ALA A 56 8.25 12.21 -10.46
CA ALA A 56 7.89 12.92 -11.69
C ALA A 56 7.26 12.00 -12.75
N LYS A 57 7.76 10.77 -12.88
CA LYS A 57 7.15 9.75 -13.77
C LYS A 57 5.77 9.32 -13.28
N PHE A 58 5.58 9.14 -11.97
CA PHE A 58 4.28 8.82 -11.38
C PHE A 58 3.26 9.95 -11.58
N GLU A 59 3.66 11.21 -11.38
CA GLU A 59 2.81 12.37 -11.63
C GLU A 59 2.38 12.44 -13.10
N GLY A 60 3.31 12.24 -14.04
CA GLY A 60 2.99 12.16 -15.47
C GLY A 60 2.01 11.04 -15.80
N ALA A 61 2.21 9.85 -15.22
CA ALA A 61 1.30 8.72 -15.42
C ALA A 61 -0.11 8.98 -14.85
N LEU A 62 -0.21 9.64 -13.69
CA LEU A 62 -1.49 10.03 -13.10
C LEU A 62 -2.23 11.05 -13.95
N LEU A 63 -1.55 12.05 -14.52
CA LEU A 63 -2.16 13.01 -15.45
C LEU A 63 -2.73 12.32 -16.69
N VAL A 64 -1.97 11.39 -17.28
CA VAL A 64 -2.44 10.58 -18.42
C VAL A 64 -3.65 9.73 -18.02
N MET A 65 -3.63 9.09 -16.85
CA MET A 65 -4.74 8.27 -16.37
C MET A 65 -6.00 9.10 -16.10
N GLN A 66 -5.87 10.30 -15.53
CA GLN A 66 -7.01 11.21 -15.35
C GLN A 66 -7.62 11.62 -16.69
N SER A 67 -6.78 11.93 -17.69
CA SER A 67 -7.25 12.29 -19.03
C SER A 67 -8.01 11.14 -19.72
N SER A 68 -7.56 9.89 -19.56
CA SER A 68 -8.21 8.71 -20.15
C SER A 68 -9.52 8.33 -19.43
N ILE A 69 -9.59 8.51 -18.11
CA ILE A 69 -10.83 8.33 -17.33
C ILE A 69 -11.87 9.40 -17.70
N ASN A 70 -11.45 10.66 -17.88
CA ASN A 70 -12.37 11.73 -18.28
C ASN A 70 -12.82 11.59 -19.74
N ALA A 71 -11.95 11.15 -20.65
CA ALA A 71 -12.30 10.87 -22.03
C ALA A 71 -13.25 9.67 -22.19
N SER A 72 -13.16 8.66 -21.32
CA SER A 72 -14.08 7.51 -21.31
C SER A 72 -15.43 7.82 -20.65
N LYS A 73 -15.50 8.75 -19.69
CA LYS A 73 -16.78 9.24 -19.12
C LYS A 73 -17.57 10.15 -20.07
N SER A 74 -16.92 10.84 -21.00
CA SER A 74 -17.57 11.81 -21.90
C SER A 74 -18.42 11.18 -23.01
N ARG A 75 -18.30 9.87 -23.30
CA ARG A 75 -19.09 9.20 -24.35
C ARG A 75 -20.37 8.50 -23.86
N LYS A 76 -20.93 8.89 -22.71
CA LYS A 76 -22.35 8.59 -22.43
C LYS A 76 -23.20 9.69 -23.04
N SER A 77 -23.33 9.63 -24.38
CA SER A 77 -24.38 10.36 -25.08
C SER A 77 -25.72 10.01 -24.43
N SER A 78 -26.44 11.05 -24.04
CA SER A 78 -27.83 11.05 -23.61
C SER A 78 -28.73 10.30 -24.59
N TYR A 79 -28.83 8.98 -24.45
CA TYR A 79 -30.00 8.24 -24.88
C TYR A 79 -30.81 7.95 -23.62
N SER A 80 -31.74 8.86 -23.35
CA SER A 80 -32.85 8.65 -22.43
C SER A 80 -33.64 7.44 -22.94
N GLN A 81 -33.27 6.26 -22.45
CA GLN A 81 -34.16 5.10 -22.47
C GLN A 81 -34.98 5.16 -21.18
N PRO A 82 -36.31 5.01 -21.25
CA PRO A 82 -37.11 4.82 -20.05
C PRO A 82 -36.69 3.46 -19.48
N TYR A 83 -35.76 3.48 -18.53
CA TYR A 83 -35.35 2.31 -17.79
C TYR A 83 -36.54 1.83 -16.97
N ASN A 84 -37.32 0.93 -17.56
CA ASN A 84 -38.07 -0.06 -16.83
C ASN A 84 -37.03 -0.97 -16.16
N THR A 85 -36.51 -0.56 -15.01
CA THR A 85 -35.64 -1.40 -14.18
C THR A 85 -36.49 -2.48 -13.54
N GLN A 86 -36.94 -3.44 -14.34
CA GLN A 86 -37.31 -4.74 -13.80
C GLN A 86 -36.07 -5.26 -13.07
N PRO A 87 -36.16 -5.63 -11.78
CA PRO A 87 -35.05 -6.24 -11.09
C PRO A 87 -34.62 -7.47 -11.90
N ILE A 88 -33.36 -7.50 -12.32
CA ILE A 88 -32.78 -8.63 -13.05
C ILE A 88 -32.95 -9.86 -12.14
N LYS A 89 -33.86 -10.75 -12.54
CA LYS A 89 -34.10 -12.04 -11.90
C LYS A 89 -32.90 -12.91 -12.21
N ILE A 90 -32.27 -13.45 -11.18
CA ILE A 90 -31.15 -14.37 -11.36
C ILE A 90 -31.74 -15.76 -11.63
N ASP A 91 -31.20 -16.45 -12.63
CA ASP A 91 -31.56 -17.84 -12.89
C ASP A 91 -31.26 -18.73 -11.66
N PRO A 92 -32.04 -19.80 -11.42
CA PRO A 92 -31.78 -20.70 -10.32
C PRO A 92 -30.36 -21.25 -10.35
N LEU A 93 -29.71 -21.30 -9.19
CA LEU A 93 -28.31 -21.67 -9.06
C LEU A 93 -28.15 -23.10 -8.55
N ASP A 94 -27.20 -23.82 -9.13
CA ASP A 94 -26.70 -25.08 -8.58
C ASP A 94 -25.97 -24.86 -7.25
N GLU A 95 -25.89 -25.89 -6.41
CA GLU A 95 -25.22 -25.83 -5.10
C GLU A 95 -23.77 -25.32 -5.18
N LYS A 96 -23.01 -25.78 -6.19
CA LYS A 96 -21.63 -25.33 -6.45
C LYS A 96 -21.56 -23.85 -6.82
N LYS A 97 -22.48 -23.39 -7.67
CA LYS A 97 -22.53 -21.99 -8.14
C LYS A 97 -22.94 -21.05 -7.01
N LEU A 98 -23.91 -21.47 -6.19
CA LEU A 98 -24.31 -20.71 -5.02
C LEU A 98 -23.19 -20.65 -3.98
N ALA A 99 -22.53 -21.78 -3.69
CA ALA A 99 -21.40 -21.80 -2.76
C ALA A 99 -20.29 -20.83 -3.18
N PHE A 100 -19.93 -20.83 -4.48
CA PHE A 100 -18.98 -19.88 -5.04
C PHE A 100 -19.45 -18.43 -4.88
N ARG A 101 -20.72 -18.12 -5.20
CA ARG A 101 -21.31 -16.78 -5.05
C ARG A 101 -21.26 -16.27 -3.61
N LEU A 102 -21.58 -17.12 -2.64
CA LEU A 102 -21.57 -16.79 -1.21
C LEU A 102 -20.17 -16.85 -0.58
N SER A 103 -19.12 -17.10 -1.38
CA SER A 103 -17.74 -17.29 -0.92
C SER A 103 -17.64 -18.34 0.19
N THR A 104 -18.37 -19.44 0.03
CA THR A 104 -18.46 -20.54 0.99
C THR A 104 -18.19 -21.88 0.30
N THR A 105 -18.06 -22.96 1.09
CA THR A 105 -17.89 -24.31 0.54
C THR A 105 -19.23 -25.00 0.36
N VAL A 106 -19.30 -25.99 -0.53
CA VAL A 106 -20.51 -26.83 -0.70
C VAL A 106 -20.88 -27.49 0.63
N SER A 107 -19.89 -28.04 1.36
CA SER A 107 -20.11 -28.68 2.66
C SER A 107 -20.78 -27.76 3.67
N THR A 108 -20.29 -26.52 3.82
CA THR A 108 -20.86 -25.54 4.76
C THR A 108 -22.25 -25.09 4.32
N LEU A 109 -22.50 -25.00 3.01
CA LEU A 109 -23.82 -24.67 2.48
C LEU A 109 -24.85 -25.78 2.78
N THR A 110 -24.48 -27.04 2.55
CA THR A 110 -25.33 -28.21 2.86
C THR A 110 -25.58 -28.35 4.36
N GLU A 111 -24.54 -28.15 5.19
CA GLU A 111 -24.66 -28.14 6.65
C GLU A 111 -25.65 -27.08 7.10
N LYS A 112 -25.48 -25.82 6.66
CA LYS A 112 -26.39 -24.72 7.02
C LYS A 112 -27.81 -24.94 6.53
N ARG A 113 -28.01 -25.56 5.37
CA ARG A 113 -29.33 -25.94 4.88
C ARG A 113 -30.02 -26.96 5.80
N ASN A 114 -29.28 -27.91 6.35
CA ASN A 114 -29.82 -28.95 7.21
C ASN A 114 -30.00 -28.49 8.67
N THR A 115 -29.18 -27.54 9.14
CA THR A 115 -29.21 -27.05 10.51
C THR A 115 -30.18 -25.89 10.73
N LEU A 116 -30.31 -24.98 9.76
CA LEU A 116 -31.14 -23.78 9.89
C LEU A 116 -32.56 -24.03 9.39
N SER A 117 -33.53 -23.30 9.95
CA SER A 117 -34.86 -23.21 9.34
C SER A 117 -34.78 -22.48 7.99
N ALA A 118 -35.76 -22.70 7.09
CA ALA A 118 -35.76 -22.08 5.76
C ALA A 118 -35.58 -20.55 5.80
N LYS A 119 -36.25 -19.87 6.74
CA LYS A 119 -36.18 -18.41 6.91
C LYS A 119 -34.81 -17.94 7.42
N GLU A 120 -34.19 -18.71 8.31
CA GLU A 120 -32.85 -18.40 8.82
C GLU A 120 -31.78 -18.67 7.75
N PHE A 121 -31.96 -19.72 6.94
CA PHE A 121 -31.11 -20.01 5.80
C PHE A 121 -31.18 -18.88 4.75
N GLU A 122 -32.37 -18.38 4.45
CA GLU A 122 -32.57 -17.22 3.58
C GLU A 122 -31.88 -15.97 4.13
N ALA A 123 -32.00 -15.71 5.44
CA ALA A 123 -31.32 -14.57 6.07
C ALA A 123 -29.79 -14.71 6.04
N TRP A 124 -29.29 -15.92 6.26
CA TRP A 124 -27.86 -16.23 6.23
C TRP A 124 -27.27 -16.09 4.81
N THR A 125 -27.94 -16.66 3.81
CA THR A 125 -27.53 -16.52 2.40
C THR A 125 -27.58 -15.05 1.97
N ARG A 126 -28.60 -14.30 2.42
CA ARG A 126 -28.70 -12.85 2.20
C ARG A 126 -27.56 -12.06 2.81
N ASP A 127 -27.11 -12.40 4.00
CA ASP A 127 -25.99 -11.70 4.62
C ASP A 127 -24.68 -11.94 3.86
N LYS A 128 -24.48 -13.16 3.37
CA LYS A 128 -23.29 -13.58 2.62
C LYS A 128 -23.24 -13.10 1.17
N ASP A 129 -24.39 -12.86 0.54
CA ASP A 129 -24.44 -12.34 -0.83
C ASP A 129 -24.05 -10.86 -0.87
N ASN A 130 -23.12 -10.49 -1.74
CA ASN A 130 -22.71 -9.10 -1.98
C ASN A 130 -23.90 -8.20 -2.37
N VAL A 131 -24.90 -8.76 -3.05
CA VAL A 131 -26.09 -8.02 -3.52
C VAL A 131 -27.25 -8.13 -2.51
N LYS A 132 -27.01 -8.73 -1.33
CA LYS A 132 -28.02 -8.93 -0.27
C LYS A 132 -29.30 -9.61 -0.78
N ARG A 133 -29.13 -10.66 -1.60
CA ARG A 133 -30.22 -11.52 -2.11
C ARG A 133 -30.31 -12.79 -1.27
N GLY A 134 -31.53 -13.14 -0.84
CA GLY A 134 -31.79 -14.39 -0.14
C GLY A 134 -31.93 -15.55 -1.12
N TRP A 135 -31.49 -16.74 -0.72
CA TRP A 135 -31.58 -17.95 -1.54
C TRP A 135 -32.32 -19.04 -0.79
N ARG A 136 -33.28 -19.70 -1.45
CA ARG A 136 -34.02 -20.84 -0.93
C ARG A 136 -33.78 -22.05 -1.82
N TYR A 137 -33.60 -23.21 -1.19
CA TYR A 137 -33.49 -24.47 -1.89
C TYR A 137 -34.88 -25.01 -2.24
N ASP A 138 -35.09 -25.39 -3.50
CA ASP A 138 -36.27 -26.15 -3.92
C ASP A 138 -35.89 -27.63 -4.07
N GLU A 139 -36.52 -28.49 -3.27
CA GLU A 139 -36.28 -29.94 -3.27
C GLU A 139 -36.74 -30.61 -4.57
N LYS A 140 -37.67 -30.00 -5.32
CA LYS A 140 -38.21 -30.60 -6.56
C LYS A 140 -37.25 -30.44 -7.73
N GLU A 141 -36.62 -29.27 -7.83
CA GLU A 141 -35.67 -28.96 -8.90
C GLU A 141 -34.22 -29.24 -8.48
N GLY A 142 -33.95 -29.35 -7.18
CA GLY A 142 -32.60 -29.45 -6.64
C GLY A 142 -31.78 -28.17 -6.83
N LEU A 143 -32.44 -27.04 -7.07
CA LEU A 143 -31.84 -25.75 -7.40
C LEU A 143 -32.16 -24.70 -6.32
N TYR A 144 -31.33 -23.67 -6.27
CA TYR A 144 -31.51 -22.53 -5.38
C TYR A 144 -32.17 -21.37 -6.12
N HIS A 145 -33.33 -20.96 -5.64
CA HIS A 145 -34.09 -19.85 -6.18
C HIS A 145 -33.89 -18.61 -5.32
N GLU A 146 -33.83 -17.47 -6.00
CA GLU A 146 -33.79 -16.18 -5.33
C GLU A 146 -35.11 -15.89 -4.60
N VAL A 147 -35.00 -15.46 -3.35
CA VAL A 147 -36.10 -14.94 -2.55
C VAL A 147 -35.88 -13.44 -2.37
N ASN A 148 -36.74 -12.64 -3.00
CA ASN A 148 -36.76 -11.21 -2.76
C ASN A 148 -37.22 -10.96 -1.31
N ALA A 149 -36.51 -10.09 -0.60
CA ALA A 149 -36.96 -9.64 0.71
C ALA A 149 -38.24 -8.82 0.53
N THR A 150 -39.37 -9.34 1.03
CA THR A 150 -40.58 -8.56 1.27
C THR A 150 -40.38 -7.63 2.46
#